data_AF-A0A358N044-F1
#
_entry.id   AF-A0A358N044-F1
#
_cell.length_a   1.000
_cell.length_b   1.000
_cell.length_c   1.000
_cell.angle_alpha   90.00
_cell.angle_beta   90.00
_cell.angle_gamma   90.00
#
_symmetry.space_group_name_H-M   'P 1'
#
loop_
_entity.id
_entity.type
_entity.pdbx_description
1 polymer ?
#
loop_
_entity_poly.entity_id
_entity_poly.type
_entity_poly.pdbx_seq_one_letter_code
_entity_poly.pdbx_strand_id
1 'polypeptide(L)'
;MFLFRQFIMVNKSPRQIILALCTALLFFGSETDSIANPTGKDPSQPLKTHGTIDGAEALANQLHQTYLEELGVVTRMFEKRNDPASFSDRQISKSAARLWKARRDAKHLELMSEPIGADLTRKFFLLAVQIDQFGLSYSRTPRGSQMVNKLMTRLRRESPQFQKFLQQAAVSLQNRSDLEVFTKQMEAKGMHMRESLVFFRPLEHKKYLYNFEALLSTGDVNQRKLRRMRYFAQANDKIKNEVAHAAAVQDEIKRICEEIQQTGSVTLDGNARGDGTQAFAQVCKLWGRASANLTRANAIEWAITNETGNTKISEIASLKNATLIALQDIINAVNEKTAADRIPLVYSKLLRQISQVDRRTTGRNEVFDACTSALNELAKKNPALVKDIDAYARATAEPLRWRQQFAKEQAAYLSSQQVSAEVLLNSKVPTDTGNRPNFARRSGGARLMISKTLNEPADWLIDESAKRLVGRAIKEDRVNRLGPNSKTAAIPFANSHYANVALTLSPEKEIADLKIALLVDDEHEALSIAGMDAISSAEMQDYISIGGTIQQVHLEALLTRFIAFPDAAITLVPLGGLPQGTANLAPLEQTCWRLDIVPQWAHHRYFTIHSGNSKPQVRKTAQTSKARSQRE
;
A
#
# COMPACT_ATOMS: atom_id res chain seq x y z
N MET A 1 -2.15 -62.24 33.34
CA MET A 1 -2.39 -62.70 34.72
C MET A 1 -2.66 -61.45 35.55
N PHE A 2 -3.85 -61.39 36.14
CA PHE A 2 -4.40 -60.36 37.05
C PHE A 2 -4.63 -58.94 36.46
N LEU A 3 -5.87 -58.58 36.05
CA LEU A 3 -7.10 -58.24 36.83
C LEU A 3 -6.97 -56.86 37.51
N PHE A 4 -7.92 -55.90 37.53
CA PHE A 4 -9.23 -55.67 36.90
C PHE A 4 -9.83 -54.39 37.56
N ARG A 5 -10.93 -53.86 36.97
CA ARG A 5 -12.00 -53.00 37.53
C ARG A 5 -11.70 -51.50 37.70
N GLN A 6 -12.34 -50.60 36.94
CA GLN A 6 -13.78 -50.22 36.88
C GLN A 6 -14.33 -49.68 38.22
N PHE A 7 -14.98 -48.50 38.24
CA PHE A 7 -16.45 -48.35 38.10
C PHE A 7 -16.97 -46.92 38.48
N ILE A 8 -17.95 -46.42 37.68
CA ILE A 8 -19.09 -45.48 37.95
C ILE A 8 -18.82 -44.03 38.46
N MET A 9 -19.16 -42.98 37.69
CA MET A 9 -20.48 -42.30 37.47
C MET A 9 -21.10 -41.63 38.71
N VAL A 10 -21.40 -40.32 38.64
CA VAL A 10 -22.76 -39.73 38.68
C VAL A 10 -22.70 -38.19 38.80
N ASN A 11 -23.45 -37.57 37.89
CA ASN A 11 -23.98 -36.20 37.80
C ASN A 11 -24.09 -35.35 39.08
N LYS A 12 -23.78 -34.05 38.94
CA LYS A 12 -24.74 -32.93 39.07
C LYS A 12 -24.07 -31.60 38.70
N SER A 13 -24.61 -30.92 37.68
CA SER A 13 -24.47 -29.46 37.51
C SER A 13 -25.38 -28.75 38.54
N PRO A 14 -25.20 -27.45 38.90
CA PRO A 14 -25.31 -26.34 37.94
C PRO A 14 -24.51 -25.04 38.25
N ARG A 15 -24.55 -24.12 37.26
CA ARG A 15 -24.30 -22.65 37.30
C ARG A 15 -22.83 -22.19 37.27
N GLN A 16 -22.36 -21.80 36.07
CA GLN A 16 -22.37 -20.42 35.53
C GLN A 16 -21.33 -19.51 36.20
N ILE A 17 -20.16 -19.35 35.57
CA ILE A 17 -19.50 -18.06 35.35
C ILE A 17 -18.88 -18.14 33.94
N ILE A 18 -19.28 -17.19 33.10
CA ILE A 18 -18.85 -16.97 31.73
C ILE A 18 -17.41 -16.44 31.78
N LEU A 19 -16.45 -17.17 31.19
CA LEU A 19 -15.17 -16.59 30.79
C LEU A 19 -15.05 -16.70 29.27
N ALA A 20 -15.52 -15.66 28.59
CA ALA A 20 -15.25 -15.40 27.20
C ALA A 20 -13.86 -14.78 27.08
N LEU A 21 -12.84 -15.61 26.90
CA LEU A 21 -11.47 -15.21 26.58
C LEU A 21 -10.78 -16.44 26.00
N CYS A 22 -10.68 -16.53 24.67
CA CYS A 22 -9.64 -17.27 23.91
C CYS A 22 -10.02 -17.52 22.42
N THR A 23 -10.42 -16.48 21.68
CA THR A 23 -10.52 -16.53 20.20
C THR A 23 -9.82 -15.37 19.50
N ALA A 24 -8.77 -14.81 20.11
CA ALA A 24 -7.98 -13.71 19.54
C ALA A 24 -6.54 -14.07 19.13
N LEU A 25 -6.16 -15.36 19.10
CA LEU A 25 -4.75 -15.79 18.95
C LEU A 25 -4.46 -16.74 17.77
N LEU A 26 -5.23 -16.69 16.68
CA LEU A 26 -4.93 -17.44 15.45
C LEU A 26 -4.73 -16.51 14.24
N PHE A 27 -3.71 -15.66 14.30
CA PHE A 27 -3.12 -14.98 13.14
C PHE A 27 -1.58 -15.16 13.10
N PHE A 28 -1.13 -16.39 13.36
CA PHE A 28 0.23 -16.83 13.03
C PHE A 28 0.13 -18.07 12.16
N GLY A 29 -0.17 -17.84 10.88
CA GLY A 29 -0.08 -18.84 9.83
C GLY A 29 0.84 -18.30 8.75
N SER A 30 1.94 -19.00 8.52
CA SER A 30 2.93 -18.73 7.48
C SER A 30 2.30 -18.84 6.08
N GLU A 31 1.77 -17.73 5.59
CA GLU A 31 1.68 -17.42 4.18
C GLU A 31 2.40 -16.08 4.04
N THR A 32 3.14 -15.88 2.96
CA THR A 32 3.90 -14.66 2.71
C THR A 32 2.98 -13.45 2.86
N ASP A 33 3.02 -12.81 4.03
CA ASP A 33 2.60 -11.43 4.19
C ASP A 33 3.28 -10.72 3.03
N SER A 34 2.51 -10.28 2.03
CA SER A 34 2.96 -9.27 1.08
C SER A 34 3.73 -8.27 1.93
N ILE A 35 5.05 -8.14 1.71
CA ILE A 35 6.00 -7.50 2.63
C ILE A 35 5.78 -5.96 2.64
N ALA A 36 4.54 -5.51 2.88
CA ALA A 36 4.22 -4.22 3.45
C ALA A 36 4.46 -4.36 4.95
N ASN A 37 5.46 -3.64 5.49
CA ASN A 37 5.52 -3.39 6.92
C ASN A 37 4.85 -2.04 7.10
N PRO A 38 3.55 -2.02 7.41
CA PRO A 38 2.95 -0.75 7.73
C PRO A 38 3.41 -0.31 9.11
N THR A 39 3.58 0.99 9.32
CA THR A 39 3.88 1.55 10.65
C THR A 39 2.75 1.33 11.67
N GLY A 40 1.68 0.58 11.36
CA GLY A 40 0.54 0.42 12.27
C GLY A 40 0.65 -0.68 13.32
N LYS A 41 1.55 -1.67 13.17
CA LYS A 41 1.80 -2.64 14.27
C LYS A 41 2.63 -2.01 15.40
N ASP A 42 3.54 -1.12 15.03
CA ASP A 42 4.32 -0.28 15.94
C ASP A 42 4.52 1.09 15.28
N PRO A 43 3.75 2.12 15.69
CA PRO A 43 3.86 3.49 15.19
C PRO A 43 5.26 4.09 15.27
N SER A 44 6.11 3.59 16.17
CA SER A 44 7.46 4.11 16.36
C SER A 44 8.45 3.65 15.28
N GLN A 45 8.09 2.62 14.50
CA GLN A 45 8.94 2.12 13.42
C GLN A 45 9.10 3.15 12.30
N PRO A 46 10.27 3.19 11.65
CA PRO A 46 10.50 4.07 10.51
C PRO A 46 9.65 3.65 9.31
N LEU A 47 9.36 4.61 8.42
CA LEU A 47 8.86 4.29 7.08
C LEU A 47 9.86 3.38 6.35
N LYS A 48 9.37 2.43 5.58
CA LYS A 48 10.25 1.56 4.77
C LYS A 48 10.98 2.35 3.68
N THR A 49 12.23 1.98 3.45
CA THR A 49 12.96 2.33 2.24
C THR A 49 12.57 1.40 1.10
N HIS A 50 12.62 1.89 -0.13
CA HIS A 50 12.47 1.02 -1.30
C HIS A 50 13.81 0.46 -1.80
N GLY A 51 14.94 1.06 -1.41
CA GLY A 51 16.27 0.49 -1.66
C GLY A 51 16.65 0.47 -3.14
N THR A 52 16.11 1.40 -3.94
CA THR A 52 16.50 1.51 -5.36
C THR A 52 17.96 1.92 -5.47
N ILE A 53 18.42 2.79 -4.57
CA ILE A 53 19.78 3.33 -4.55
C ILE A 53 20.61 2.63 -3.47
N ASP A 54 21.82 2.22 -3.82
CA ASP A 54 22.71 1.52 -2.89
C ASP A 54 23.07 2.39 -1.68
N GLY A 55 23.02 1.79 -0.48
CA GLY A 55 23.32 2.46 0.79
C GLY A 55 22.15 3.26 1.39
N ALA A 56 21.02 3.40 0.70
CA ALA A 56 19.84 4.09 1.20
C ALA A 56 19.29 3.49 2.50
N GLU A 57 19.11 2.16 2.54
CA GLU A 57 18.60 1.45 3.71
C GLU A 57 19.52 1.60 4.93
N ALA A 58 20.84 1.44 4.74
CA ALA A 58 21.82 1.61 5.80
C ALA A 58 21.80 3.03 6.38
N LEU A 59 21.71 4.05 5.52
CA LEU A 59 21.61 5.45 5.93
C LEU A 59 20.30 5.74 6.67
N ALA A 60 19.17 5.21 6.19
CA ALA A 60 17.87 5.35 6.84
C ALA A 60 17.85 4.74 8.24
N ASN A 61 18.40 3.54 8.40
CA ASN A 61 18.53 2.88 9.70
C ASN A 61 19.41 3.68 10.66
N GLN A 62 20.58 4.15 10.20
CA GLN A 62 21.47 4.99 11.01
C GLN A 62 20.78 6.29 11.47
N LEU A 63 20.04 6.95 10.58
CA LEU A 63 19.33 8.18 10.91
C LEU A 63 18.15 7.92 11.84
N HIS A 64 17.40 6.84 11.65
CA HIS A 64 16.32 6.50 12.57
C HIS A 64 16.85 6.27 13.99
N GLN A 65 17.97 5.55 14.15
CA GLN A 65 18.61 5.39 15.46
C GLN A 65 19.06 6.73 16.05
N THR A 66 19.66 7.59 15.23
CA THR A 66 20.04 8.96 15.66
C THR A 66 18.81 9.75 16.11
N TYR A 67 17.67 9.60 15.44
CA TYR A 67 16.42 10.24 15.85
C TYR A 67 15.95 9.76 17.22
N LEU A 68 15.93 8.45 17.48
CA LEU A 68 15.51 7.90 18.76
C LEU A 68 16.39 8.40 19.92
N GLU A 69 17.72 8.41 19.71
CA GLU A 69 18.67 8.92 20.70
C GLU A 69 18.43 10.41 21.01
N GLU A 70 18.35 11.24 19.96
CA GLU A 70 18.20 12.70 20.14
C GLU A 70 16.80 13.08 20.63
N LEU A 71 15.76 12.32 20.30
CA LEU A 71 14.44 12.47 20.88
C LEU A 71 14.48 12.30 22.40
N GLY A 72 15.20 11.29 22.90
CA GLY A 72 15.41 11.08 24.34
C GLY A 72 16.19 12.21 25.02
N VAL A 73 17.17 12.79 24.33
CA VAL A 73 17.91 13.97 24.82
C VAL A 73 17.00 15.20 24.90
N VAL A 74 16.28 15.52 23.83
CA VAL A 74 15.39 16.70 23.75
C VAL A 74 14.25 16.60 24.75
N THR A 75 13.72 15.40 24.97
CA THR A 75 12.65 15.18 25.96
C THR A 75 13.14 15.56 27.36
N ARG A 76 14.33 15.12 27.77
CA ARG A 76 14.95 15.50 29.05
C ARG A 76 15.27 16.99 29.13
N MET A 77 15.72 17.61 28.03
CA MET A 77 15.93 19.07 27.98
C MET A 77 14.60 19.80 28.23
N PHE A 78 13.52 19.37 27.57
CA PHE A 78 12.21 20.00 27.74
C PHE A 78 11.64 19.86 29.16
N GLU A 79 11.89 18.73 29.83
CA GLU A 79 11.56 18.54 31.26
C GLU A 79 12.32 19.51 32.17
N LYS A 80 13.57 19.83 31.82
CA LYS A 80 14.43 20.77 32.54
C LYS A 80 14.30 22.23 32.08
N ARG A 81 13.30 22.58 31.26
CA ARG A 81 13.15 23.93 30.69
C ARG A 81 13.09 25.07 31.72
N ASN A 82 12.60 24.79 32.93
CA ASN A 82 12.49 25.76 34.02
C ASN A 82 13.77 25.84 34.88
N ASP A 83 14.70 24.89 34.72
CA ASP A 83 16.02 24.91 35.34
C ASP A 83 17.09 24.47 34.31
N PRO A 84 17.38 25.31 33.30
CA PRO A 84 18.32 24.94 32.26
C PRO A 84 19.74 24.67 32.78
N ALA A 85 20.15 25.34 33.88
CA ALA A 85 21.50 25.24 34.45
C ALA A 85 21.84 23.82 34.96
N SER A 86 20.83 23.01 35.28
CA SER A 86 20.99 21.61 35.67
C SER A 86 21.38 20.67 34.53
N PHE A 87 21.28 21.12 33.28
CA PHE A 87 21.59 20.31 32.11
C PHE A 87 23.05 20.50 31.63
N SER A 88 23.64 19.47 31.03
CA SER A 88 25.02 19.52 30.55
C SER A 88 25.16 20.38 29.29
N ASP A 89 26.00 21.41 29.34
CA ASP A 89 26.38 22.20 28.17
C ASP A 89 27.00 21.36 27.05
N ARG A 90 27.89 20.43 27.40
CA ARG A 90 28.51 19.50 26.45
C ARG A 90 27.47 18.68 25.69
N GLN A 91 26.41 18.24 26.37
CA GLN A 91 25.34 17.48 25.74
C GLN A 91 24.51 18.35 24.80
N ILE A 92 24.18 19.59 25.19
CA ILE A 92 23.49 20.57 24.31
C ILE A 92 24.30 20.80 23.04
N SER A 93 25.59 21.11 23.17
CA SER A 93 26.52 21.32 22.06
C SER A 93 26.59 20.13 21.10
N LYS A 94 26.86 18.93 21.63
CA LYS A 94 27.00 17.72 20.81
C LYS A 94 25.70 17.37 20.09
N SER A 95 24.57 17.42 20.78
CA SER A 95 23.26 17.15 20.17
C SER A 95 22.92 18.15 19.08
N ALA A 96 23.24 19.45 19.25
CA ALA A 96 23.05 20.44 18.20
C ALA A 96 23.84 20.11 16.91
N ALA A 97 25.09 19.67 17.05
CA ALA A 97 25.93 19.28 15.94
C ALA A 97 25.46 17.98 15.26
N ARG A 98 25.08 16.96 16.05
CA ARG A 98 24.51 15.71 15.54
C ARG A 98 23.23 15.95 14.75
N LEU A 99 22.29 16.75 15.28
CA LEU A 99 21.05 17.09 14.58
C LEU A 99 21.32 17.90 13.30
N TRP A 100 22.31 18.80 13.30
CA TRP A 100 22.68 19.53 12.09
C TRP A 100 23.17 18.59 10.98
N LYS A 101 24.03 17.61 11.32
CA LYS A 101 24.49 16.59 10.38
C LYS A 101 23.36 15.66 9.93
N ALA A 102 22.56 15.16 10.87
CA ALA A 102 21.45 14.26 10.58
C ALA A 102 20.40 14.87 9.64
N ARG A 103 20.13 16.18 9.74
CA ARG A 103 19.28 16.89 8.78
C ARG A 103 19.84 16.91 7.37
N ARG A 104 21.16 17.06 7.22
CA ARG A 104 21.82 17.02 5.90
C ARG A 104 21.76 15.62 5.30
N ASP A 105 21.95 14.60 6.14
CA ASP A 105 21.87 13.20 5.74
C ASP A 105 20.43 12.76 5.41
N ALA A 106 19.42 13.27 6.11
CA ALA A 106 18.02 13.07 5.74
C ALA A 106 17.69 13.71 4.38
N LYS A 107 18.25 14.90 4.09
CA LYS A 107 18.18 15.49 2.74
C LYS A 107 18.95 14.71 1.68
N HIS A 108 19.94 13.92 2.08
CA HIS A 108 20.62 13.00 1.18
C HIS A 108 19.74 11.80 0.86
N LEU A 109 18.96 11.27 1.81
CA LEU A 109 17.93 10.26 1.51
C LEU A 109 16.86 10.78 0.53
N GLU A 110 16.40 12.02 0.70
CA GLU A 110 15.48 12.63 -0.29
C GLU A 110 16.12 12.72 -1.69
N LEU A 111 17.44 12.95 -1.78
CA LEU A 111 18.17 12.93 -3.05
C LEU A 111 18.30 11.52 -3.64
N MET A 112 18.31 10.48 -2.80
CA MET A 112 18.20 9.08 -3.20
C MET A 112 16.76 8.67 -3.57
N SER A 113 15.84 9.63 -3.58
CA SER A 113 14.40 9.45 -3.83
C SER A 113 13.67 8.61 -2.76
N GLU A 114 14.20 8.53 -1.54
CA GLU A 114 13.60 7.78 -0.45
C GLU A 114 12.60 8.63 0.36
N PRO A 115 11.31 8.26 0.42
CA PRO A 115 10.29 9.04 1.15
C PRO A 115 10.55 9.19 2.65
N ILE A 116 11.21 8.21 3.29
CA ILE A 116 11.63 8.31 4.69
C ILE A 116 12.53 9.52 4.96
N GLY A 117 13.27 9.99 3.94
CA GLY A 117 14.07 11.21 4.05
C GLY A 117 13.22 12.43 4.42
N ALA A 118 12.02 12.56 3.86
CA ALA A 118 11.11 13.66 4.16
C ALA A 118 10.59 13.61 5.61
N ASP A 119 10.21 12.41 6.08
CA ASP A 119 9.80 12.17 7.47
C ASP A 119 10.94 12.51 8.46
N LEU A 120 12.13 11.97 8.23
CA LEU A 120 13.31 12.20 9.07
C LEU A 120 13.75 13.66 9.07
N THR A 121 13.77 14.34 7.91
CA THR A 121 14.05 15.77 7.82
C THR A 121 13.16 16.56 8.77
N ARG A 122 11.87 16.24 8.80
CA ARG A 122 10.89 16.93 9.63
C ARG A 122 11.07 16.60 11.11
N LYS A 123 11.26 15.34 11.44
CA LYS A 123 11.58 14.87 12.80
C LYS A 123 12.81 15.60 13.36
N PHE A 124 13.92 15.62 12.62
CA PHE A 124 15.13 16.31 13.07
C PHE A 124 15.00 17.82 13.12
N PHE A 125 14.21 18.44 12.23
CA PHE A 125 13.92 19.87 12.32
C PHE A 125 13.22 20.22 13.64
N LEU A 126 12.21 19.45 14.03
CA LEU A 126 11.48 19.66 15.28
C LEU A 126 12.41 19.56 16.50
N LEU A 127 13.27 18.54 16.53
CA LEU A 127 14.27 18.39 17.59
C LEU A 127 15.27 19.56 17.61
N ALA A 128 15.76 20.00 16.45
CA ALA A 128 16.75 21.07 16.36
C ALA A 128 16.21 22.41 16.89
N VAL A 129 14.94 22.72 16.64
CA VAL A 129 14.27 23.92 17.17
C VAL A 129 14.27 23.90 18.70
N GLN A 130 13.98 22.74 19.31
CA GLN A 130 13.97 22.61 20.77
C GLN A 130 15.37 22.76 21.38
N ILE A 131 16.39 22.17 20.74
CA ILE A 131 17.78 22.33 21.19
C ILE A 131 18.23 23.78 21.13
N ASP A 132 17.90 24.50 20.07
CA ASP A 132 18.25 25.92 19.94
C ASP A 132 17.56 26.79 21.00
N GLN A 133 16.27 26.56 21.24
CA GLN A 133 15.54 27.28 22.29
C GLN A 133 16.11 26.98 23.68
N PHE A 134 16.47 25.73 23.95
CA PHE A 134 17.06 25.34 25.22
C PHE A 134 18.48 25.91 25.38
N GLY A 135 19.32 25.86 24.33
CA GLY A 135 20.65 26.45 24.33
C GLY A 135 20.64 27.95 24.60
N LEU A 136 19.69 28.68 24.01
CA LEU A 136 19.47 30.11 24.29
C LEU A 136 18.97 30.39 25.71
N SER A 137 18.21 29.46 26.30
CA SER A 137 17.76 29.58 27.68
C SER A 137 18.91 29.30 28.65
N TYR A 138 19.73 28.29 28.34
CA TYR A 138 20.94 27.95 29.09
C TYR A 138 21.94 29.11 29.12
N SER A 139 22.17 29.79 27.98
CA SER A 139 23.13 30.89 27.90
C SER A 139 22.80 32.09 28.80
N ARG A 140 21.53 32.24 29.19
CA ARG A 140 21.07 33.29 30.11
C ARG A 140 21.29 32.96 31.59
N THR A 141 21.69 31.73 31.92
CA THR A 141 22.07 31.36 33.29
C THR A 141 23.48 31.87 33.62
N PRO A 142 23.85 32.07 34.90
CA PRO A 142 25.20 32.51 35.27
C PRO A 142 26.31 31.60 34.72
N ARG A 143 26.12 30.27 34.81
CA ARG A 143 27.03 29.27 34.27
C ARG A 143 27.09 29.34 32.74
N GLY A 144 25.94 29.47 32.09
CA GLY A 144 25.86 29.59 30.63
C GLY A 144 26.52 30.87 30.11
N SER A 145 26.34 32.00 30.78
CA SER A 145 26.97 33.27 30.41
C SER A 145 28.50 33.21 30.50
N GLN A 146 29.05 32.60 31.56
CA GLN A 146 30.50 32.38 31.67
C GLN A 146 31.02 31.48 30.53
N MET A 147 30.29 30.43 30.20
CA MET A 147 30.63 29.53 29.09
C MET A 147 30.57 30.26 27.74
N VAL A 148 29.53 31.06 27.48
CA VAL A 148 29.41 31.85 26.24
C VAL A 148 30.58 32.82 26.11
N ASN A 149 31.02 33.47 27.18
CA ASN A 149 32.23 34.30 27.17
C ASN A 149 33.48 33.49 26.78
N LYS A 150 33.66 32.28 27.33
CA LYS A 150 34.76 31.38 26.94
C LYS A 150 34.68 30.97 25.48
N LEU A 151 33.48 30.65 24.97
CA LEU A 151 33.25 30.31 23.56
C LEU A 151 33.52 31.50 22.64
N MET A 152 33.11 32.72 23.02
CA MET A 152 33.42 33.94 22.27
C MET A 152 34.93 34.17 22.14
N THR A 153 35.67 34.07 23.25
CA THR A 153 37.13 34.20 23.23
C THR A 153 37.77 33.12 22.35
N ARG A 154 37.30 31.88 22.43
CA ARG A 154 37.78 30.78 21.58
C ARG A 154 37.50 31.04 20.09
N LEU A 155 36.26 31.40 19.74
CA LEU A 155 35.86 31.67 18.35
C LEU A 155 36.63 32.86 17.76
N ARG A 156 36.89 33.90 18.55
CA ARG A 156 37.75 35.03 18.12
C ARG A 156 39.20 34.60 17.89
N ARG A 157 39.75 33.77 18.78
CA ARG A 157 41.12 33.25 18.65
C ARG A 157 41.28 32.32 17.43
N GLU A 158 40.27 31.49 17.16
CA GLU A 158 40.27 30.53 16.05
C GLU A 158 39.84 31.14 14.70
N SER A 159 39.31 32.36 14.71
CA SER A 159 38.82 33.07 13.52
C SER A 159 39.84 33.12 12.37
N PRO A 160 41.12 33.48 12.58
CA PRO A 160 42.10 33.52 11.48
C PRO A 160 42.32 32.14 10.84
N GLN A 161 42.38 31.08 11.66
CA GLN A 161 42.51 29.72 11.16
C GLN A 161 41.26 29.27 10.41
N PHE A 162 40.08 29.67 10.89
CA PHE A 162 38.83 29.37 10.20
C PHE A 162 38.72 30.10 8.85
N GLN A 163 39.11 31.37 8.77
CA GLN A 163 39.17 32.10 7.51
C GLN A 163 40.15 31.46 6.52
N LYS A 164 41.33 31.03 6.99
CA LYS A 164 42.29 30.28 6.16
C LYS A 164 41.68 28.97 5.63
N PHE A 165 40.96 28.24 6.48
CA PHE A 165 40.20 27.05 6.06
C PHE A 165 39.16 27.39 4.98
N LEU A 166 38.38 28.47 5.15
CA LEU A 166 37.38 28.88 4.15
C LEU A 166 38.01 29.29 2.82
N GLN A 167 39.18 29.95 2.84
CA GLN A 167 39.95 30.26 1.63
C GLN A 167 40.43 28.99 0.93
N GLN A 168 40.97 28.01 1.67
CA GLN A 168 41.37 26.72 1.11
C GLN A 168 40.18 25.94 0.53
N ALA A 169 39.05 25.94 1.23
CA ALA A 169 37.80 25.33 0.76
C ALA A 169 37.29 26.01 -0.52
N ALA A 170 37.34 27.34 -0.61
CA ALA A 170 36.97 28.08 -1.80
C ALA A 170 37.85 27.72 -3.01
N VAL A 171 39.17 27.63 -2.82
CA VAL A 171 40.12 27.20 -3.86
C VAL A 171 39.85 25.75 -4.28
N SER A 172 39.63 24.84 -3.32
CA SER A 172 39.26 23.45 -3.58
C SER A 172 38.00 23.33 -4.44
N LEU A 173 36.98 24.14 -4.15
CA LEU A 173 35.73 24.19 -4.90
C LEU A 173 35.90 24.77 -6.31
N GLN A 174 36.70 25.82 -6.47
CA GLN A 174 37.02 26.44 -7.77
C GLN A 174 37.77 25.47 -8.68
N ASN A 175 38.77 24.77 -8.14
CA ASN A 175 39.61 23.82 -8.87
C ASN A 175 38.87 22.51 -9.18
N ARG A 176 37.61 22.34 -8.75
CA ARG A 176 36.84 21.10 -8.85
C ARG A 176 37.59 19.87 -8.33
N SER A 177 38.45 20.08 -7.33
CA SER A 177 39.07 18.99 -6.58
C SER A 177 37.99 18.11 -5.93
N ASP A 178 38.34 16.90 -5.47
CA ASP A 178 37.39 15.89 -4.97
C ASP A 178 36.27 16.49 -4.09
N LEU A 179 35.08 16.66 -4.69
CA LEU A 179 33.92 17.30 -4.08
C LEU A 179 33.42 16.53 -2.87
N GLU A 180 33.71 15.23 -2.78
CA GLU A 180 33.37 14.43 -1.61
C GLU A 180 34.25 14.77 -0.41
N VAL A 181 35.56 14.94 -0.65
CA VAL A 181 36.49 15.41 0.38
C VAL A 181 36.13 16.81 0.85
N PHE A 182 35.83 17.73 -0.09
CA PHE A 182 35.35 19.07 0.24
C PHE A 182 34.12 19.00 1.16
N THR A 183 33.09 18.23 0.80
CA THR A 183 31.86 18.14 1.61
C THR A 183 32.16 17.55 2.99
N LYS A 184 32.95 16.47 3.08
CA LYS A 184 33.29 15.85 4.38
C LYS A 184 34.03 16.84 5.30
N GLN A 185 34.96 17.62 4.76
CA GLN A 185 35.68 18.64 5.52
C GLN A 185 34.77 19.78 5.97
N MET A 186 33.91 20.28 5.08
CA MET A 186 32.94 21.32 5.42
C MET A 186 31.91 20.83 6.44
N GLU A 187 31.47 19.58 6.36
CA GLU A 187 30.56 18.96 7.33
C GLU A 187 31.20 18.81 8.70
N ALA A 188 32.44 18.31 8.77
CA ALA A 188 33.19 18.23 10.02
C ALA A 188 33.35 19.61 10.67
N LYS A 189 33.68 20.63 9.86
CA LYS A 189 33.80 22.01 10.37
C LYS A 189 32.45 22.60 10.76
N GLY A 190 31.38 22.29 10.03
CA GLY A 190 30.02 22.70 10.33
C GLY A 190 29.52 22.13 11.65
N MET A 191 29.77 20.84 11.91
CA MET A 191 29.48 20.23 13.22
C MET A 191 30.23 20.95 14.34
N HIS A 192 31.54 21.18 14.21
CA HIS A 192 32.33 21.91 15.21
C HIS A 192 31.78 23.34 15.46
N MET A 193 31.42 24.05 14.40
CA MET A 193 30.80 25.37 14.52
C MET A 193 29.46 25.28 15.25
N ARG A 194 28.65 24.28 14.94
CA ARG A 194 27.34 24.10 15.56
C ARG A 194 27.42 23.78 17.05
N GLU A 195 28.40 23.00 17.47
CA GLU A 195 28.67 22.75 18.90
C GLU A 195 28.89 24.05 19.67
N SER A 196 29.58 25.01 19.07
CA SER A 196 29.89 26.29 19.69
C SER A 196 28.74 27.29 19.59
N LEU A 197 28.02 27.30 18.47
CA LEU A 197 27.07 28.36 18.13
C LEU A 197 25.67 28.15 18.72
N VAL A 198 25.28 26.95 19.17
CA VAL A 198 23.93 26.67 19.72
C VAL A 198 23.49 27.63 20.85
N PHE A 199 24.44 28.21 21.59
CA PHE A 199 24.16 29.12 22.71
C PHE A 199 23.99 30.59 22.33
N PHE A 200 24.26 30.92 21.06
CA PHE A 200 24.24 32.27 20.52
C PHE A 200 22.91 32.54 19.81
N ARG A 201 22.53 33.81 19.68
CA ARG A 201 21.38 34.18 18.86
C ARG A 201 21.71 33.99 17.37
N PRO A 202 20.73 33.70 16.50
CA PRO A 202 20.97 33.53 15.07
C PRO A 202 21.74 34.68 14.40
N LEU A 203 21.51 35.93 14.82
CA LEU A 203 22.24 37.10 14.30
C LEU A 203 23.72 37.11 14.72
N GLU A 204 24.05 36.52 15.85
CA GLU A 204 25.42 36.43 16.35
C GLU A 204 26.21 35.32 15.64
N HIS A 205 25.53 34.28 15.15
CA HIS A 205 26.18 33.22 14.35
C HIS A 205 26.90 33.82 13.14
N LYS A 206 26.25 34.77 12.46
CA LYS A 206 26.78 35.42 11.25
C LYS A 206 28.15 36.08 11.47
N LYS A 207 28.45 36.54 12.69
CA LYS A 207 29.74 37.15 13.04
C LYS A 207 30.90 36.16 12.97
N TYR A 208 30.62 34.87 13.16
CA TYR A 208 31.62 33.82 13.23
C TYR A 208 31.60 32.87 12.03
N LEU A 209 30.49 32.81 11.29
CA LEU A 209 30.33 31.93 10.12
C LEU A 209 30.95 32.50 8.84
N TYR A 210 31.19 33.81 8.72
CA TYR A 210 31.72 34.44 7.50
C TYR A 210 30.95 33.99 6.24
N ASN A 211 31.64 33.46 5.22
CA ASN A 211 31.05 32.90 4.00
C ASN A 211 30.87 31.36 4.04
N PHE A 212 30.97 30.72 5.22
CA PHE A 212 30.85 29.26 5.36
C PHE A 212 29.56 28.69 4.76
N GLU A 213 28.41 29.28 5.10
CA GLU A 213 27.10 28.80 4.61
C GLU A 213 26.99 28.92 3.08
N ALA A 214 27.54 29.99 2.51
CA ALA A 214 27.56 30.19 1.06
C ALA A 214 28.43 29.13 0.37
N LEU A 215 29.65 28.91 0.87
CA LEU A 215 30.56 27.88 0.33
C LEU A 215 29.97 26.47 0.45
N LEU A 216 29.39 26.14 1.60
CA LEU A 216 28.73 24.86 1.81
C LEU A 216 27.56 24.68 0.85
N SER A 217 26.72 25.70 0.67
CA SER A 217 25.60 25.67 -0.27
C SER A 217 26.06 25.47 -1.71
N THR A 218 27.11 26.17 -2.16
CA THR A 218 27.68 25.98 -3.50
C THR A 218 28.25 24.57 -3.68
N GLY A 219 28.95 24.04 -2.68
CA GLY A 219 29.43 22.66 -2.69
C GLY A 219 28.30 21.64 -2.73
N ASP A 220 27.24 21.83 -1.93
CA ASP A 220 26.05 20.99 -1.93
C ASP A 220 25.38 20.97 -3.30
N VAL A 221 25.24 22.12 -3.96
CA VAL A 221 24.68 22.19 -5.32
C VAL A 221 25.52 21.39 -6.31
N ASN A 222 26.85 21.53 -6.27
CA ASN A 222 27.76 20.80 -7.16
C ASN A 222 27.73 19.29 -6.89
N GLN A 223 27.77 18.89 -5.62
CA GLN A 223 27.74 17.48 -5.23
C GLN A 223 26.38 16.84 -5.52
N ARG A 224 25.26 17.57 -5.32
CA ARG A 224 23.92 17.12 -5.69
C ARG A 224 23.82 16.80 -7.17
N LYS A 225 24.42 17.61 -8.06
CA LYS A 225 24.46 17.32 -9.50
C LYS A 225 25.15 15.98 -9.79
N LEU A 226 26.34 15.76 -9.21
CA LEU A 226 27.08 14.50 -9.39
C LEU A 226 26.34 13.28 -8.81
N ARG A 227 25.82 13.40 -7.59
CA ARG A 227 25.03 12.34 -6.94
C ARG A 227 23.77 12.02 -7.73
N ARG A 228 23.04 13.04 -8.19
CA ARG A 228 21.84 12.88 -9.00
C ARG A 228 22.14 12.09 -10.28
N MET A 229 23.23 12.38 -10.99
CA MET A 229 23.66 11.59 -12.14
C MET A 229 23.91 10.11 -11.79
N ARG A 230 24.63 9.84 -10.68
CA ARG A 230 24.90 8.46 -10.23
C ARG A 230 23.62 7.72 -9.84
N TYR A 231 22.72 8.36 -9.10
CA TYR A 231 21.46 7.75 -8.67
C TYR A 231 20.49 7.54 -9.83
N PHE A 232 20.44 8.47 -10.79
CA PHE A 232 19.72 8.25 -12.04
C PHE A 232 20.24 7.03 -12.80
N ALA A 233 21.56 6.83 -12.87
CA ALA A 233 22.12 5.65 -13.53
C ALA A 233 21.66 4.35 -12.86
N GLN A 234 21.81 4.23 -11.53
CA GLN A 234 21.36 3.04 -10.79
C GLN A 234 19.85 2.79 -10.93
N ALA A 235 19.04 3.84 -10.86
CA ALA A 235 17.60 3.72 -11.02
C ALA A 235 17.21 3.33 -12.45
N ASN A 236 17.88 3.88 -13.46
CA ASN A 236 17.68 3.51 -14.86
C ASN A 236 18.04 2.06 -15.14
N ASP A 237 19.08 1.52 -14.50
CA ASP A 237 19.43 0.10 -14.63
C ASP A 237 18.31 -0.78 -14.05
N LYS A 238 17.73 -0.40 -12.89
CA LYS A 238 16.57 -1.10 -12.32
C LYS A 238 15.32 -0.98 -13.21
N ILE A 239 15.03 0.21 -13.75
CA ILE A 239 13.92 0.41 -14.70
C ILE A 239 14.09 -0.49 -15.92
N LYS A 240 15.30 -0.51 -16.51
CA LYS A 240 15.60 -1.36 -17.68
C LYS A 240 15.39 -2.84 -17.37
N ASN A 241 15.81 -3.31 -16.19
CA ASN A 241 15.62 -4.70 -15.79
C ASN A 241 14.13 -5.06 -15.66
N GLU A 242 13.32 -4.22 -15.01
CA GLU A 242 11.87 -4.46 -14.88
C GLU A 242 11.17 -4.42 -16.25
N VAL A 243 11.52 -3.45 -17.10
CA VAL A 243 10.97 -3.37 -18.47
C VAL A 243 11.41 -4.57 -19.31
N ALA A 244 12.65 -5.04 -19.19
CA ALA A 244 13.13 -6.23 -19.88
C ALA A 244 12.41 -7.50 -19.41
N HIS A 245 12.12 -7.63 -18.11
CA HIS A 245 11.29 -8.72 -17.60
C HIS A 245 9.86 -8.67 -18.18
N ALA A 246 9.26 -7.48 -18.31
CA ALA A 246 7.96 -7.34 -18.94
C ALA A 246 7.99 -7.70 -20.44
N ALA A 247 9.04 -7.29 -21.16
CA ALA A 247 9.23 -7.63 -22.58
C ALA A 247 9.44 -9.14 -22.78
N ALA A 248 10.27 -9.79 -21.95
CA ALA A 248 10.46 -11.24 -21.99
C ALA A 248 9.16 -12.02 -21.76
N VAL A 249 8.25 -11.48 -20.93
CA VAL A 249 6.91 -12.05 -20.76
C VAL A 249 6.06 -11.88 -22.02
N GLN A 250 6.18 -10.77 -22.76
CA GLN A 250 5.49 -10.62 -24.05
C GLN A 250 6.00 -11.63 -25.08
N ASP A 251 7.32 -11.85 -25.14
CA ASP A 251 7.91 -12.88 -26.00
C ASP A 251 7.42 -14.27 -25.64
N GLU A 252 7.29 -14.56 -24.34
CA GLU A 252 6.76 -15.82 -23.84
C GLU A 252 5.27 -16.01 -24.19
N ILE A 253 4.45 -14.97 -24.08
CA ILE A 253 3.05 -14.99 -24.53
C ILE A 253 2.99 -15.32 -26.03
N LYS A 254 3.84 -14.70 -26.83
CA LYS A 254 3.91 -14.95 -28.28
C LYS A 254 4.31 -16.40 -28.58
N ARG A 255 5.35 -16.92 -27.92
CA ARG A 255 5.77 -18.33 -28.01
C ARG A 255 4.62 -19.29 -27.70
N ILE A 256 3.88 -19.03 -26.62
CA ILE A 256 2.73 -19.85 -26.21
C ILE A 256 1.68 -19.90 -27.33
N CYS A 257 1.34 -18.75 -27.92
CA CYS A 257 0.38 -18.70 -29.03
C CYS A 257 0.88 -19.46 -30.26
N GLU A 258 2.15 -19.29 -30.64
CA GLU A 258 2.75 -19.97 -31.79
C GLU A 258 2.77 -21.51 -31.62
N GLU A 259 3.17 -22.01 -30.44
CA GLU A 259 3.20 -23.47 -30.16
C GLU A 259 1.81 -24.10 -30.20
N ILE A 260 0.81 -23.41 -29.63
CA ILE A 260 -0.58 -23.88 -29.63
C ILE A 260 -1.17 -23.88 -31.03
N GLN A 261 -0.91 -22.84 -31.83
CA GLN A 261 -1.39 -22.76 -33.20
C GLN A 261 -0.80 -23.91 -34.05
N GLN A 262 0.48 -24.20 -33.88
CA GLN A 262 1.16 -25.26 -34.63
C GLN A 262 0.74 -26.66 -34.17
N THR A 263 0.82 -26.94 -32.87
CA THR A 263 0.78 -28.31 -32.33
C THR A 263 -0.49 -28.65 -31.55
N GLY A 264 -1.30 -27.66 -31.17
CA GLY A 264 -2.45 -27.84 -30.27
C GLY A 264 -2.08 -28.07 -28.80
N SER A 265 -0.80 -27.96 -28.46
CA SER A 265 -0.29 -28.05 -27.09
C SER A 265 0.86 -27.07 -26.89
N VAL A 266 1.21 -26.78 -25.64
CA VAL A 266 2.32 -25.87 -25.33
C VAL A 266 3.17 -26.43 -24.20
N THR A 267 4.46 -26.08 -24.19
CA THR A 267 5.30 -26.31 -23.02
C THR A 267 5.08 -25.19 -22.01
N LEU A 268 4.56 -25.54 -20.83
CA LEU A 268 4.29 -24.62 -19.72
C LEU A 268 5.45 -24.60 -18.72
N ASP A 269 5.35 -23.70 -17.72
CA ASP A 269 6.26 -23.65 -16.57
C ASP A 269 6.53 -25.07 -16.00
N GLY A 270 7.80 -25.40 -15.78
CA GLY A 270 8.21 -26.72 -15.29
C GLY A 270 8.28 -27.80 -16.35
N ASN A 271 8.32 -27.44 -17.64
CA ASN A 271 8.37 -28.33 -18.80
C ASN A 271 7.16 -29.28 -18.89
N ALA A 272 6.03 -28.90 -18.29
CA ALA A 272 4.79 -29.64 -18.39
C ALA A 272 4.13 -29.36 -19.74
N ARG A 273 3.63 -30.40 -20.42
CA ARG A 273 2.81 -30.22 -21.62
C ARG A 273 1.41 -29.80 -21.22
N GLY A 274 0.97 -28.65 -21.72
CA GLY A 274 -0.35 -28.09 -21.47
C GLY A 274 -1.25 -28.07 -22.69
N ASP A 275 -2.56 -28.12 -22.45
CA ASP A 275 -3.60 -27.86 -23.45
C ASP A 275 -3.89 -26.35 -23.58
N GLY A 276 -4.76 -25.98 -24.53
CA GLY A 276 -5.10 -24.58 -24.76
C GLY A 276 -5.83 -23.89 -23.60
N THR A 277 -6.55 -24.63 -22.76
CA THR A 277 -7.18 -24.04 -21.55
C THR A 277 -6.13 -23.70 -20.50
N GLN A 278 -5.12 -24.54 -20.35
CA GLN A 278 -4.00 -24.32 -19.44
C GLN A 278 -3.07 -23.20 -19.94
N ALA A 279 -2.90 -23.08 -21.25
CA ALA A 279 -2.15 -21.98 -21.84
C ALA A 279 -2.84 -20.63 -21.67
N PHE A 280 -4.16 -20.58 -21.83
CA PHE A 280 -4.95 -19.39 -21.54
C PHE A 280 -4.71 -18.92 -20.11
N ALA A 281 -4.80 -19.83 -19.13
CA ALA A 281 -4.54 -19.54 -17.73
C ALA A 281 -3.09 -19.05 -17.49
N GLN A 282 -2.11 -19.65 -18.18
CA GLN A 282 -0.71 -19.24 -18.10
C GLN A 282 -0.51 -17.81 -18.65
N VAL A 283 -1.13 -17.47 -19.79
CA VAL A 283 -1.08 -16.10 -20.33
C VAL A 283 -1.68 -15.09 -19.35
N CYS A 284 -2.80 -15.41 -18.69
CA CYS A 284 -3.38 -14.53 -17.66
C CYS A 284 -2.42 -14.32 -16.47
N LYS A 285 -1.74 -15.38 -16.00
CA LYS A 285 -0.73 -15.29 -14.94
C LYS A 285 0.47 -14.42 -15.36
N LEU A 286 0.94 -14.62 -16.58
CA LEU A 286 2.02 -13.84 -17.19
C LEU A 286 1.65 -12.35 -17.32
N TRP A 287 0.42 -12.05 -17.72
CA TRP A 287 -0.08 -10.68 -17.79
C TRP A 287 -0.03 -9.96 -16.42
N GLY A 288 -0.42 -10.64 -15.34
CA GLY A 288 -0.30 -10.11 -13.98
C GLY A 288 1.15 -9.80 -13.60
N ARG A 289 2.08 -10.71 -13.92
CA ARG A 289 3.52 -10.53 -13.66
C ARG A 289 4.12 -9.36 -14.45
N ALA A 290 3.85 -9.28 -15.75
CA ALA A 290 4.32 -8.16 -16.58
C ALA A 290 3.72 -6.82 -16.14
N SER A 291 2.46 -6.79 -15.72
CA SER A 291 1.82 -5.59 -15.16
C SER A 291 2.49 -5.14 -13.86
N ALA A 292 2.89 -6.08 -13.00
CA ALA A 292 3.63 -5.77 -11.77
C ALA A 292 5.03 -5.20 -12.06
N ASN A 293 5.77 -5.78 -13.01
CA ASN A 293 7.06 -5.25 -13.47
C ASN A 293 6.91 -3.80 -13.98
N LEU A 294 5.94 -3.53 -14.85
CA LEU A 294 5.71 -2.18 -15.39
C LEU A 294 5.25 -1.19 -14.32
N THR A 295 4.50 -1.66 -13.31
CA THR A 295 4.14 -0.85 -12.14
C THR A 295 5.37 -0.45 -11.33
N ARG A 296 6.28 -1.39 -11.05
CA ARG A 296 7.55 -1.10 -10.37
C ARG A 296 8.41 -0.13 -11.16
N ALA A 297 8.57 -0.37 -12.47
CA ALA A 297 9.32 0.52 -13.37
C ALA A 297 8.76 1.94 -13.35
N ASN A 298 7.44 2.11 -13.49
CA ASN A 298 6.77 3.40 -13.43
C ASN A 298 6.99 4.09 -12.08
N ALA A 299 6.89 3.36 -10.96
CA ALA A 299 7.10 3.93 -9.64
C ALA A 299 8.56 4.37 -9.40
N ILE A 300 9.55 3.62 -9.90
CA ILE A 300 10.97 4.04 -9.84
C ILE A 300 11.19 5.30 -10.67
N GLU A 301 10.67 5.32 -11.91
CA GLU A 301 10.80 6.48 -12.80
C GLU A 301 10.16 7.73 -12.19
N TRP A 302 8.95 7.57 -11.64
CA TRP A 302 8.24 8.62 -10.92
C TRP A 302 9.05 9.20 -9.75
N ALA A 303 9.72 8.35 -8.97
CA ALA A 303 10.52 8.75 -7.82
C ALA A 303 11.76 9.58 -8.21
N ILE A 304 12.37 9.33 -9.38
CA ILE A 304 13.63 9.99 -9.79
C ILE A 304 13.41 11.22 -10.67
N THR A 305 12.36 11.24 -11.49
CA THR A 305 12.01 12.40 -12.34
C THR A 305 11.25 13.46 -11.56
N ASN A 306 10.52 13.07 -10.50
CA ASN A 306 9.54 13.87 -9.79
C ASN A 306 8.35 14.34 -10.67
N GLU A 307 8.15 13.72 -11.83
CA GLU A 307 7.05 14.05 -12.74
C GLU A 307 5.83 13.20 -12.40
N THR A 308 4.68 13.81 -12.15
CA THR A 308 3.43 13.11 -11.77
C THR A 308 2.74 12.37 -12.92
N GLY A 309 3.45 12.09 -14.01
CA GLY A 309 2.95 11.43 -15.20
C GLY A 309 3.22 9.93 -15.18
N ASN A 310 2.32 9.16 -15.79
CA ASN A 310 2.53 7.73 -16.00
C ASN A 310 3.30 7.51 -17.31
N THR A 311 4.62 7.65 -17.25
CA THR A 311 5.53 7.48 -18.40
C THR A 311 5.39 6.12 -19.07
N LYS A 312 4.91 5.11 -18.34
CA LYS A 312 4.68 3.74 -18.82
C LYS A 312 3.26 3.44 -19.31
N ILE A 313 2.43 4.45 -19.55
CA ILE A 313 1.07 4.25 -20.12
C ILE A 313 1.14 3.49 -21.44
N SER A 314 2.04 3.85 -22.34
CA SER A 314 2.17 3.21 -23.66
C SER A 314 2.53 1.73 -23.56
N GLU A 315 3.49 1.39 -22.71
CA GLU A 315 3.96 0.01 -22.51
C GLU A 315 2.86 -0.85 -21.87
N ILE A 316 2.10 -0.31 -20.90
CA ILE A 316 0.98 -1.04 -20.30
C ILE A 316 -0.18 -1.20 -21.27
N ALA A 317 -0.49 -0.18 -22.07
CA ALA A 317 -1.50 -0.29 -23.12
C ALA A 317 -1.09 -1.30 -24.19
N SER A 318 0.19 -1.31 -24.59
CA SER A 318 0.75 -2.30 -25.52
C SER A 318 0.67 -3.72 -24.97
N LEU A 319 1.06 -3.94 -23.71
CA LEU A 319 0.92 -5.22 -23.02
C LEU A 319 -0.53 -5.70 -22.98
N LYS A 320 -1.46 -4.81 -22.61
CA LYS A 320 -2.89 -5.12 -22.60
C LYS A 320 -3.36 -5.56 -23.98
N ASN A 321 -3.09 -4.77 -25.03
CA ASN A 321 -3.53 -5.08 -26.39
C ASN A 321 -2.93 -6.39 -26.91
N ALA A 322 -1.63 -6.61 -26.71
CA ALA A 322 -0.97 -7.86 -27.11
C ALA A 322 -1.56 -9.07 -26.39
N THR A 323 -1.87 -8.93 -25.10
CA THR A 323 -2.49 -10.01 -24.31
C THR A 323 -3.90 -10.31 -24.80
N LEU A 324 -4.74 -9.29 -25.04
CA LEU A 324 -6.11 -9.50 -25.51
C LEU A 324 -6.14 -10.23 -26.87
N ILE A 325 -5.22 -9.89 -27.78
CA ILE A 325 -5.04 -10.60 -29.06
C ILE A 325 -4.62 -12.05 -28.80
N ALA A 326 -3.61 -12.27 -27.95
CA ALA A 326 -3.13 -13.61 -27.63
C ALA A 326 -4.22 -14.52 -27.02
N LEU A 327 -5.07 -13.98 -26.14
CA LEU A 327 -6.19 -14.73 -25.57
C LEU A 327 -7.18 -15.17 -26.65
N GLN A 328 -7.49 -14.30 -27.62
CA GLN A 328 -8.34 -14.64 -28.76
C GLN A 328 -7.70 -15.71 -29.66
N ASP A 329 -6.40 -15.56 -29.97
CA ASP A 329 -5.66 -16.50 -30.82
C ASP A 329 -5.59 -17.91 -30.21
N ILE A 330 -5.43 -18.01 -28.89
CA ILE A 330 -5.49 -19.29 -28.17
C ILE A 330 -6.86 -19.94 -28.35
N ILE A 331 -7.96 -19.19 -28.23
CA ILE A 331 -9.32 -19.75 -28.44
C ILE A 331 -9.50 -20.22 -29.88
N ASN A 332 -9.01 -19.46 -30.87
CA ASN A 332 -9.07 -19.86 -32.28
C ASN A 332 -8.27 -21.14 -32.54
N ALA A 333 -7.06 -21.26 -32.01
CA ALA A 333 -6.25 -22.46 -32.15
C ALA A 333 -6.90 -23.67 -31.44
N VAL A 334 -7.50 -23.45 -30.26
CA VAL A 334 -8.30 -24.46 -29.57
C VAL A 334 -9.47 -24.94 -30.44
N ASN A 335 -10.16 -24.01 -31.12
CA ASN A 335 -11.24 -24.35 -32.04
C ASN A 335 -10.78 -25.25 -33.18
N GLU A 336 -9.60 -25.00 -33.76
CA GLU A 336 -9.06 -25.85 -34.83
C GLU A 336 -8.70 -27.26 -34.34
N LYS A 337 -7.98 -27.35 -33.21
CA LYS A 337 -7.31 -28.59 -32.78
C LYS A 337 -8.16 -29.50 -31.88
N THR A 338 -9.23 -28.99 -31.28
CA THR A 338 -10.07 -29.76 -30.35
C THR A 338 -11.17 -30.52 -31.09
N ALA A 339 -11.35 -31.81 -30.80
CA ALA A 339 -12.43 -32.61 -31.36
C ALA A 339 -13.81 -32.13 -30.87
N ALA A 340 -14.85 -32.25 -31.71
CA ALA A 340 -16.18 -31.66 -31.48
C ALA A 340 -16.85 -32.15 -30.17
N ASP A 341 -16.57 -33.37 -29.74
CA ASP A 341 -17.04 -34.00 -28.50
C ASP A 341 -16.42 -33.37 -27.24
N ARG A 342 -15.22 -32.80 -27.34
CA ARG A 342 -14.51 -32.15 -26.22
C ARG A 342 -14.81 -30.67 -26.07
N ILE A 343 -15.48 -30.07 -27.05
CA ILE A 343 -15.79 -28.63 -27.07
C ILE A 343 -16.59 -28.17 -25.84
N PRO A 344 -17.62 -28.87 -25.35
CA PRO A 344 -18.36 -28.43 -24.16
C PRO A 344 -17.48 -28.20 -22.92
N LEU A 345 -16.59 -29.16 -22.63
CA LEU A 345 -15.67 -29.08 -21.48
C LEU A 345 -14.64 -27.95 -21.64
N VAL A 346 -14.12 -27.78 -22.85
CA VAL A 346 -13.11 -26.75 -23.14
C VAL A 346 -13.74 -25.35 -23.11
N TYR A 347 -14.95 -25.22 -23.65
CA TYR A 347 -15.72 -23.98 -23.64
C TYR A 347 -15.98 -23.50 -22.21
N SER A 348 -16.46 -24.37 -21.32
CA SER A 348 -16.77 -23.99 -19.93
C SER A 348 -15.50 -23.57 -19.15
N LYS A 349 -14.38 -24.30 -19.35
CA LYS A 349 -13.07 -23.94 -18.76
C LYS A 349 -12.58 -22.57 -19.24
N LEU A 350 -12.66 -22.29 -20.54
CA LEU A 350 -12.26 -20.98 -21.09
C LEU A 350 -13.16 -19.87 -20.54
N LEU A 351 -14.47 -20.11 -20.48
CA LEU A 351 -15.43 -19.15 -19.95
C LEU A 351 -15.14 -18.80 -18.48
N ARG A 352 -14.78 -19.81 -17.67
CA ARG A 352 -14.35 -19.63 -16.28
C ARG A 352 -13.10 -18.75 -16.18
N GLN A 353 -12.08 -19.00 -17.01
CA GLN A 353 -10.85 -18.21 -17.05
C GLN A 353 -11.09 -16.76 -17.47
N ILE A 354 -11.86 -16.55 -18.56
CA ILE A 354 -12.24 -15.21 -19.06
C ILE A 354 -12.93 -14.41 -17.97
N SER A 355 -13.91 -15.02 -17.30
CA SER A 355 -14.64 -14.38 -16.22
C SER A 355 -13.73 -13.97 -15.06
N GLN A 356 -12.79 -14.83 -14.65
CA GLN A 356 -11.86 -14.53 -13.57
C GLN A 356 -10.92 -13.36 -13.90
N VAL A 357 -10.36 -13.32 -15.11
CA VAL A 357 -9.43 -12.25 -15.50
C VAL A 357 -10.14 -10.94 -15.80
N ASP A 358 -11.36 -10.97 -16.36
CA ASP A 358 -12.13 -9.77 -16.71
C ASP A 358 -12.41 -8.89 -15.47
N ARG A 359 -12.70 -9.51 -14.32
CA ARG A 359 -12.88 -8.79 -13.04
C ARG A 359 -11.63 -8.06 -12.55
N ARG A 360 -10.46 -8.37 -13.10
CA ARG A 360 -9.17 -7.79 -12.70
C ARG A 360 -8.72 -6.65 -13.59
N THR A 361 -9.39 -6.36 -14.70
CA THR A 361 -8.96 -5.32 -15.66
C THR A 361 -9.48 -3.92 -15.32
N THR A 362 -8.95 -2.91 -16.00
CA THR A 362 -9.35 -1.50 -15.85
C THR A 362 -10.78 -1.20 -16.32
N GLY A 363 -11.25 -1.89 -17.37
CA GLY A 363 -12.57 -1.65 -17.96
C GLY A 363 -13.52 -2.82 -17.70
N ARG A 364 -14.82 -2.55 -17.71
CA ARG A 364 -15.82 -3.62 -17.57
C ARG A 364 -15.86 -4.42 -18.87
N ASN A 365 -15.85 -5.76 -18.76
CA ASN A 365 -16.05 -6.68 -19.88
C ASN A 365 -14.99 -6.61 -20.99
N GLU A 366 -13.82 -6.01 -20.76
CA GLU A 366 -12.80 -5.85 -21.82
C GLU A 366 -12.26 -7.19 -22.33
N VAL A 367 -12.02 -8.16 -21.44
CA VAL A 367 -11.53 -9.49 -21.85
C VAL A 367 -12.66 -10.28 -22.49
N PHE A 368 -13.86 -10.14 -21.91
CA PHE A 368 -15.05 -10.76 -22.46
C PHE A 368 -15.31 -10.31 -23.91
N ASP A 369 -15.35 -9.01 -24.16
CA ASP A 369 -15.61 -8.44 -25.48
C ASP A 369 -14.56 -8.89 -26.51
N ALA A 370 -13.28 -8.93 -26.10
CA ALA A 370 -12.19 -9.42 -26.95
C ALA A 370 -12.32 -10.92 -27.32
N CYS A 371 -12.78 -11.75 -26.39
CA CYS A 371 -12.86 -13.20 -26.59
C CYS A 371 -14.20 -13.67 -27.19
N THR A 372 -15.25 -12.84 -27.18
CA THR A 372 -16.63 -13.24 -27.52
C THR A 372 -16.75 -13.86 -28.91
N SER A 373 -16.14 -13.24 -29.92
CA SER A 373 -16.22 -13.74 -31.30
C SER A 373 -15.62 -15.14 -31.42
N ALA A 374 -14.41 -15.34 -30.89
CA ALA A 374 -13.73 -16.63 -30.92
C ALA A 374 -14.46 -17.71 -30.11
N LEU A 375 -15.06 -17.36 -28.96
CA LEU A 375 -15.90 -18.27 -28.18
C LEU A 375 -17.15 -18.73 -28.95
N ASN A 376 -17.79 -17.81 -29.68
CA ASN A 376 -18.96 -18.14 -30.48
C ASN A 376 -18.61 -19.09 -31.64
N GLU A 377 -17.47 -18.86 -32.30
CA GLU A 377 -16.98 -19.78 -33.34
C GLU A 377 -16.60 -21.16 -32.77
N LEU A 378 -15.97 -21.19 -31.59
CA LEU A 378 -15.68 -22.44 -30.88
C LEU A 378 -16.97 -23.24 -30.59
N ALA A 379 -18.01 -22.57 -30.08
CA ALA A 379 -19.28 -23.21 -29.78
C ALA A 379 -19.96 -23.79 -31.03
N LYS A 380 -19.88 -23.10 -32.19
CA LYS A 380 -20.47 -23.57 -33.46
C LYS A 380 -19.93 -24.91 -33.95
N LYS A 381 -18.71 -25.30 -33.55
CA LYS A 381 -18.15 -26.62 -33.88
C LYS A 381 -18.98 -27.77 -33.28
N ASN A 382 -19.78 -27.50 -32.25
CA ASN A 382 -20.74 -28.43 -31.68
C ASN A 382 -22.17 -27.81 -31.71
N PRO A 383 -23.01 -28.16 -32.70
CA PRO A 383 -24.36 -27.59 -32.83
C PRO A 383 -25.30 -27.89 -31.65
N ALA A 384 -25.06 -28.97 -30.90
CA ALA A 384 -25.83 -29.26 -29.70
C ALA A 384 -25.51 -28.24 -28.60
N LEU A 385 -24.21 -27.97 -28.39
CA LEU A 385 -23.75 -26.97 -27.42
C LEU A 385 -24.34 -25.58 -27.67
N VAL A 386 -24.44 -25.14 -28.93
CA VAL A 386 -25.07 -23.84 -29.25
C VAL A 386 -26.52 -23.78 -28.76
N LYS A 387 -27.29 -24.86 -29.01
CA LYS A 387 -28.67 -24.96 -28.52
C LYS A 387 -28.73 -24.99 -26.99
N ASP A 388 -27.78 -25.67 -26.36
CA ASP A 388 -27.68 -25.78 -24.90
C ASP A 388 -27.32 -24.43 -24.26
N ILE A 389 -26.39 -23.67 -24.85
CA ILE A 389 -26.05 -22.31 -24.41
C ILE A 389 -27.29 -21.41 -24.48
N ASP A 390 -28.00 -21.42 -25.60
CA ASP A 390 -29.21 -20.61 -25.80
C ASP A 390 -30.33 -21.01 -24.82
N ALA A 391 -30.55 -22.32 -24.63
CA ALA A 391 -31.54 -22.84 -23.69
C ALA A 391 -31.17 -22.47 -22.24
N TYR A 392 -29.91 -22.67 -21.86
CA TYR A 392 -29.38 -22.32 -20.55
C TYR A 392 -29.48 -20.82 -20.26
N ALA A 393 -29.11 -19.96 -21.22
CA ALA A 393 -29.19 -18.52 -21.08
C ALA A 393 -30.65 -18.06 -20.86
N ARG A 394 -31.61 -18.62 -21.60
CA ARG A 394 -33.04 -18.33 -21.38
C ARG A 394 -33.53 -18.83 -20.02
N ALA A 395 -33.14 -20.04 -19.61
CA ALA A 395 -33.57 -20.64 -18.36
C ALA A 395 -33.04 -19.88 -17.13
N THR A 396 -31.84 -19.32 -17.21
CA THR A 396 -31.15 -18.69 -16.08
C THR A 396 -31.27 -17.16 -16.04
N ALA A 397 -31.66 -16.50 -17.14
CA ALA A 397 -31.77 -15.04 -17.22
C ALA A 397 -32.70 -14.44 -16.17
N GLU A 398 -33.92 -14.96 -16.04
CA GLU A 398 -34.92 -14.44 -15.11
C GLU A 398 -34.55 -14.70 -13.64
N PRO A 399 -34.11 -15.92 -13.24
CA PRO A 399 -33.56 -16.15 -11.90
C PRO A 399 -32.41 -15.20 -11.53
N LEU A 400 -31.44 -15.01 -12.44
CA LEU A 400 -30.31 -14.11 -12.20
C LEU A 400 -30.77 -12.64 -12.07
N ARG A 401 -31.73 -12.22 -12.88
CA ARG A 401 -32.31 -10.86 -12.83
C ARG A 401 -32.95 -10.58 -11.47
N TRP A 402 -33.81 -11.48 -10.99
CA TRP A 402 -34.47 -11.34 -9.69
C TRP A 402 -33.48 -11.37 -8.52
N ARG A 403 -32.53 -12.31 -8.54
CA ARG A 403 -31.47 -12.41 -7.53
C ARG A 403 -30.63 -11.14 -7.48
N GLN A 404 -30.24 -10.61 -8.63
CA GLN A 404 -29.48 -9.36 -8.71
C GLN A 404 -30.26 -8.19 -8.12
N GLN A 405 -31.55 -8.07 -8.46
CA GLN A 405 -32.39 -7.00 -7.93
C GLN A 405 -32.56 -7.10 -6.41
N PHE A 406 -32.84 -8.30 -5.90
CA PHE A 406 -33.00 -8.53 -4.46
C PHE A 406 -31.71 -8.27 -3.69
N ALA A 407 -30.57 -8.79 -4.17
CA ALA A 407 -29.25 -8.55 -3.58
C ALA A 407 -28.91 -7.07 -3.54
N LYS A 408 -29.21 -6.33 -4.63
CA LYS A 408 -29.00 -4.89 -4.70
C LYS A 408 -29.84 -4.12 -3.68
N GLU A 409 -31.12 -4.48 -3.51
CA GLU A 409 -32.00 -3.86 -2.52
C GLU A 409 -31.53 -4.14 -1.08
N GLN A 410 -31.15 -5.38 -0.78
CA GLN A 410 -30.58 -5.75 0.52
C GLN A 410 -29.28 -5.00 0.80
N ALA A 411 -28.36 -4.95 -0.18
CA ALA A 411 -27.11 -4.23 -0.05
C ALA A 411 -27.31 -2.72 0.13
N ALA A 412 -28.30 -2.12 -0.53
CA ALA A 412 -28.64 -0.70 -0.35
C ALA A 412 -29.10 -0.41 1.09
N TYR A 413 -29.95 -1.29 1.66
CA TYR A 413 -30.35 -1.19 3.06
C TYR A 413 -29.16 -1.29 4.02
N LEU A 414 -28.28 -2.26 3.84
CA LEU A 414 -27.08 -2.44 4.68
C LEU A 414 -26.11 -1.26 4.55
N SER A 415 -25.89 -0.81 3.32
CA SER A 415 -25.03 0.33 3.00
C SER A 415 -25.53 1.63 3.64
N SER A 416 -26.84 1.82 3.78
CA SER A 416 -27.42 3.02 4.41
C SER A 416 -26.98 3.25 5.86
N GLN A 417 -26.46 2.21 6.52
CA GLN A 417 -26.03 2.25 7.92
C GLN A 417 -24.54 2.59 8.06
N GLN A 418 -23.80 2.70 6.96
CA GLN A 418 -22.35 2.85 6.95
C GLN A 418 -21.90 3.96 6.00
N VAL A 419 -20.84 4.67 6.38
CA VAL A 419 -20.23 5.68 5.53
C VAL A 419 -19.20 5.00 4.63
N SER A 420 -19.06 5.45 3.37
CA SER A 420 -17.97 4.93 2.53
C SER A 420 -16.61 5.31 3.13
N ALA A 421 -15.62 4.43 2.98
CA ALA A 421 -14.28 4.71 3.47
C ALA A 421 -13.73 6.01 2.90
N GLU A 422 -13.89 6.23 1.58
CA GLU A 422 -13.47 7.47 0.92
C GLU A 422 -14.04 8.74 1.60
N VAL A 423 -15.34 8.76 1.92
CA VAL A 423 -15.98 9.92 2.57
C VAL A 423 -15.45 10.07 3.99
N LEU A 424 -15.31 8.98 4.73
CA LEU A 424 -14.76 9.01 6.09
C LEU A 424 -13.32 9.55 6.10
N LEU A 425 -12.46 9.02 5.24
CA LEU A 425 -11.05 9.37 5.13
C LEU A 425 -10.83 10.85 4.74
N ASN A 426 -11.73 11.44 3.96
CA ASN A 426 -11.68 12.86 3.59
C ASN A 426 -12.47 13.78 4.55
N SER A 427 -13.09 13.24 5.60
CA SER A 427 -13.82 14.05 6.59
C SER A 427 -12.86 14.77 7.55
N LYS A 428 -13.27 15.93 8.08
CA LYS A 428 -12.50 16.69 9.07
C LYS A 428 -12.98 16.37 10.49
N VAL A 429 -12.04 16.01 11.36
CA VAL A 429 -12.31 15.65 12.76
C VAL A 429 -11.31 16.38 13.67
N PRO A 430 -11.71 16.81 14.88
CA PRO A 430 -10.78 17.36 15.87
C PRO A 430 -9.58 16.43 16.10
N THR A 431 -8.41 17.04 16.25
CA THR A 431 -7.15 16.32 16.44
C THR A 431 -6.80 16.22 17.92
N ASP A 432 -6.44 15.02 18.36
CA ASP A 432 -5.86 14.77 19.68
C ASP A 432 -4.34 14.73 19.55
N THR A 433 -3.67 15.73 20.11
CA THR A 433 -2.20 15.80 20.11
C THR A 433 -1.57 15.24 21.39
N GLY A 434 -2.36 14.60 22.28
CA GLY A 434 -1.91 14.12 23.58
C GLY A 434 -0.77 13.10 23.54
N ASN A 435 -0.73 12.27 22.50
CA ASN A 435 0.33 11.27 22.30
C ASN A 435 1.63 11.84 21.71
N ARG A 436 1.61 13.10 21.25
CA ARG A 436 2.84 13.76 20.78
C ARG A 436 3.75 14.09 21.97
N PRO A 437 5.08 14.14 21.77
CA PRO A 437 6.00 14.62 22.79
C PRO A 437 5.56 15.97 23.36
N ASN A 438 5.80 16.20 24.64
CA ASN A 438 5.30 17.38 25.36
C ASN A 438 5.66 18.72 24.69
N PHE A 439 6.81 18.78 24.02
CA PHE A 439 7.30 19.96 23.29
C PHE A 439 6.61 20.19 21.93
N ALA A 440 5.84 19.22 21.44
CA ALA A 440 5.18 19.23 20.13
C ALA A 440 3.64 19.20 20.22
N ARG A 441 3.09 19.19 21.43
CA ARG A 441 1.63 19.28 21.66
C ARG A 441 1.11 20.63 21.17
N ARG A 442 0.00 20.62 20.42
CA ARG A 442 -0.66 21.83 19.91
C ARG A 442 -2.13 21.83 20.34
N SER A 443 -2.66 23.01 20.61
CA SER A 443 -4.09 23.20 20.85
C SER A 443 -4.89 22.81 19.60
N GLY A 444 -5.98 22.07 19.80
CA GLY A 444 -6.69 21.32 18.77
C GLY A 444 -7.21 22.16 17.60
N GLY A 445 -7.30 21.51 16.44
CA GLY A 445 -7.96 22.00 15.23
C GLY A 445 -8.51 20.82 14.43
N ALA A 446 -9.56 21.05 13.65
CA ALA A 446 -10.12 20.00 12.79
C ALA A 446 -9.19 19.75 11.59
N ARG A 447 -8.77 18.51 11.40
CA ARG A 447 -7.97 18.07 10.24
C ARG A 447 -8.61 16.88 9.58
N LEU A 448 -8.19 16.59 8.34
CA LEU A 448 -8.61 15.38 7.63
C LEU A 448 -8.31 14.13 8.48
N MET A 449 -9.15 13.10 8.36
CA MET A 449 -8.96 11.81 9.01
C MET A 449 -7.63 11.16 8.61
N ILE A 450 -7.24 11.30 7.35
CA ILE A 450 -5.91 10.91 6.85
C ILE A 450 -5.22 12.09 6.17
N SER A 451 -3.89 12.15 6.28
CA SER A 451 -3.08 13.06 5.48
C SER A 451 -2.77 12.44 4.13
N LYS A 452 -2.75 13.22 3.05
CA LYS A 452 -2.27 12.77 1.73
C LYS A 452 -0.75 12.99 1.55
N THR A 453 -0.14 13.70 2.51
CA THR A 453 1.29 14.02 2.49
C THR A 453 1.98 13.74 3.82
N LEU A 454 3.28 13.51 3.79
CA LEU A 454 4.18 13.45 4.94
C LEU A 454 4.46 14.85 5.53
N ASN A 455 3.38 15.58 5.84
CA ASN A 455 3.42 16.94 6.38
C ASN A 455 3.63 16.99 7.90
N GLU A 456 3.67 15.86 8.58
CA GLU A 456 4.01 15.68 10.00
C GLU A 456 4.74 14.34 10.14
N PRO A 457 5.48 14.14 11.25
CA PRO A 457 6.09 12.85 11.56
C PRO A 457 5.11 11.69 11.38
N ALA A 458 5.52 10.65 10.65
CA ALA A 458 4.67 9.54 10.24
C ALA A 458 4.05 8.81 11.44
N ASP A 459 4.80 8.68 12.53
CA ASP A 459 4.37 8.10 13.81
C ASP A 459 3.21 8.89 14.44
N TRP A 460 3.20 10.21 14.28
CA TRP A 460 2.10 11.05 14.78
C TRP A 460 0.87 10.94 13.89
N LEU A 461 1.06 10.91 12.57
CA LEU A 461 -0.02 10.75 11.61
C LEU A 461 -0.76 9.43 11.86
N ILE A 462 -0.03 8.33 12.01
CA ILE A 462 -0.65 7.02 12.20
C ILE A 462 -1.34 6.88 13.55
N ASP A 463 -0.72 7.33 14.64
CA ASP A 463 -1.33 7.26 15.97
C ASP A 463 -2.65 8.06 16.02
N GLU A 464 -2.63 9.28 15.47
CA GLU A 464 -3.81 10.16 15.43
C GLU A 464 -4.92 9.58 14.53
N SER A 465 -4.58 9.06 13.35
CA SER A 465 -5.55 8.44 12.44
C SER A 465 -6.09 7.13 13.00
N ALA A 466 -5.25 6.29 13.61
CA ALA A 466 -5.67 5.01 14.22
C ALA A 466 -6.72 5.23 15.32
N LYS A 467 -6.50 6.18 16.23
CA LYS A 467 -7.48 6.54 17.28
C LYS A 467 -8.84 6.94 16.74
N ARG A 468 -8.90 7.55 15.55
CA ARG A 468 -10.14 8.08 14.97
C ARG A 468 -10.85 7.09 14.06
N LEU A 469 -10.10 6.19 13.42
CA LEU A 469 -10.58 5.25 12.39
C LEU A 469 -10.80 3.84 12.91
N VAL A 470 -9.95 3.32 13.81
CA VAL A 470 -10.10 1.95 14.33
C VAL A 470 -11.43 1.83 15.07
N GLY A 471 -12.17 0.76 14.78
CA GLY A 471 -13.52 0.52 15.30
C GLY A 471 -14.64 1.22 14.53
N ARG A 472 -14.34 2.08 13.53
CA ARG A 472 -15.37 2.68 12.68
C ARG A 472 -15.93 1.66 11.71
N ALA A 473 -17.24 1.69 11.54
CA ALA A 473 -17.94 0.93 10.52
C ALA A 473 -17.89 1.68 9.19
N ILE A 474 -17.42 1.01 8.14
CA ILE A 474 -17.29 1.57 6.80
C ILE A 474 -17.86 0.62 5.74
N LYS A 475 -18.20 1.21 4.61
CA LYS A 475 -18.47 0.51 3.36
C LYS A 475 -17.29 0.70 2.40
N GLU A 476 -16.93 -0.37 1.72
CA GLU A 476 -15.98 -0.36 0.62
C GLU A 476 -16.54 -1.08 -0.60
N ASP A 477 -16.03 -0.72 -1.77
CA ASP A 477 -16.44 -1.28 -3.05
C ASP A 477 -15.28 -2.05 -3.72
N ARG A 478 -15.60 -3.01 -4.60
CA ARG A 478 -14.65 -3.81 -5.41
C ARG A 478 -13.66 -4.64 -4.58
N VAL A 479 -14.17 -5.68 -3.94
CA VAL A 479 -13.33 -6.63 -3.19
C VAL A 479 -12.90 -7.75 -4.11
N ASN A 480 -11.59 -7.94 -4.21
CA ASN A 480 -10.96 -8.91 -5.08
C ASN A 480 -10.08 -9.85 -4.25
N ARG A 481 -10.33 -11.16 -4.28
CA ARG A 481 -9.51 -12.12 -3.54
C ARG A 481 -8.07 -12.16 -4.07
N LEU A 482 -7.06 -12.21 -3.19
CA LEU A 482 -5.65 -12.16 -3.63
C LEU A 482 -5.21 -13.41 -4.40
N GLY A 483 -5.84 -14.55 -4.11
CA GLY A 483 -5.62 -15.80 -4.82
C GLY A 483 -6.58 -16.89 -4.33
N PRO A 484 -6.72 -18.02 -5.05
CA PRO A 484 -7.77 -19.02 -4.78
C PRO A 484 -7.80 -19.59 -3.36
N ASN A 485 -6.64 -19.67 -2.68
CA ASN A 485 -6.54 -20.19 -1.31
C ASN A 485 -6.32 -19.10 -0.25
N SER A 486 -6.22 -17.84 -0.66
CA SER A 486 -5.94 -16.73 0.25
C SER A 486 -7.10 -16.53 1.23
N LYS A 487 -6.81 -16.33 2.52
CA LYS A 487 -7.80 -15.89 3.52
C LYS A 487 -8.05 -14.38 3.52
N THR A 488 -7.40 -13.68 2.59
CA THR A 488 -7.43 -12.24 2.47
C THR A 488 -7.83 -11.84 1.04
N ALA A 489 -8.74 -10.87 0.96
CA ALA A 489 -9.02 -10.13 -0.25
C ALA A 489 -8.47 -8.71 -0.15
N ALA A 490 -8.41 -8.01 -1.27
CA ALA A 490 -7.98 -6.63 -1.31
C ALA A 490 -8.98 -5.76 -2.07
N ILE A 491 -9.07 -4.53 -1.61
CA ILE A 491 -9.71 -3.44 -2.35
C ILE A 491 -8.57 -2.69 -3.08
N PRO A 492 -8.67 -2.55 -4.42
CA PRO A 492 -7.64 -1.87 -5.20
C PRO A 492 -7.33 -0.46 -4.72
N PHE A 493 -6.10 -0.02 -4.98
CA PHE A 493 -5.67 1.31 -4.60
C PHE A 493 -6.44 2.39 -5.37
N ALA A 494 -7.06 3.31 -4.63
CA ALA A 494 -7.72 4.49 -5.15
C ALA A 494 -7.62 5.64 -4.14
N ASN A 495 -7.50 6.89 -4.60
CA ASN A 495 -7.59 8.07 -3.72
C ASN A 495 -6.67 8.03 -2.48
N SER A 496 -5.41 7.56 -2.64
CA SER A 496 -4.42 7.43 -1.56
C SER A 496 -4.74 6.37 -0.49
N HIS A 497 -5.66 5.43 -0.76
CA HIS A 497 -5.92 4.30 0.12
C HIS A 497 -6.13 2.99 -0.64
N TYR A 498 -5.87 1.88 0.05
CA TYR A 498 -6.30 0.54 -0.32
C TYR A 498 -6.69 -0.20 0.96
N ALA A 499 -7.30 -1.38 0.83
CA ALA A 499 -7.66 -2.16 2.02
C ALA A 499 -7.41 -3.65 1.86
N ASN A 500 -7.05 -4.28 2.96
CA ASN A 500 -7.06 -5.73 3.12
C ASN A 500 -8.36 -6.13 3.82
N VAL A 501 -9.06 -7.12 3.29
CA VAL A 501 -10.34 -7.60 3.81
C VAL A 501 -10.17 -9.05 4.25
N ALA A 502 -10.47 -9.33 5.50
CA ALA A 502 -10.45 -10.70 6.03
C ALA A 502 -11.65 -11.49 5.49
N LEU A 503 -11.40 -12.61 4.80
CA LEU A 503 -12.46 -13.46 4.25
C LEU A 503 -13.03 -14.38 5.34
N THR A 504 -13.81 -13.78 6.24
CA THR A 504 -14.37 -14.42 7.45
C THR A 504 -15.84 -14.78 7.32
N LEU A 505 -16.50 -14.36 6.24
CA LEU A 505 -17.89 -14.71 5.96
C LEU A 505 -17.95 -16.10 5.32
N SER A 506 -19.02 -16.84 5.62
CA SER A 506 -19.28 -18.20 5.15
C SER A 506 -20.34 -18.18 4.04
N PRO A 507 -19.96 -18.16 2.75
CA PRO A 507 -20.88 -18.05 1.61
C PRO A 507 -21.46 -19.39 1.14
N GLU A 508 -21.14 -20.51 1.78
CA GLU A 508 -21.34 -21.85 1.23
C GLU A 508 -22.82 -22.14 0.93
N LYS A 509 -23.71 -21.63 1.79
CA LYS A 509 -25.16 -21.80 1.62
C LYS A 509 -25.67 -20.98 0.43
N GLU A 510 -25.25 -19.74 0.31
CA GLU A 510 -25.62 -18.84 -0.78
C GLU A 510 -25.06 -19.33 -2.12
N ILE A 511 -23.85 -19.89 -2.14
CA ILE A 511 -23.26 -20.51 -3.32
C ILE A 511 -24.06 -21.75 -3.73
N ALA A 512 -24.41 -22.63 -2.80
CA ALA A 512 -25.21 -23.82 -3.10
C ALA A 512 -26.59 -23.45 -3.67
N ASP A 513 -27.26 -22.46 -3.08
CA ASP A 513 -28.53 -21.94 -3.57
C ASP A 513 -28.41 -21.27 -4.95
N LEU A 514 -27.32 -20.54 -5.20
CA LEU A 514 -27.02 -19.98 -6.52
C LEU A 514 -26.78 -21.08 -7.56
N LYS A 515 -26.04 -22.14 -7.23
CA LYS A 515 -25.81 -23.30 -8.11
C LYS A 515 -27.12 -23.96 -8.52
N ILE A 516 -28.05 -24.17 -7.57
CA ILE A 516 -29.39 -24.70 -7.87
C ILE A 516 -30.15 -23.80 -8.85
N ALA A 517 -30.16 -22.48 -8.60
CA ALA A 517 -30.86 -21.54 -9.47
C ALA A 517 -30.22 -21.42 -10.87
N LEU A 518 -28.96 -21.79 -11.00
CA LEU A 518 -28.22 -21.81 -12.24
C LEU A 518 -28.19 -23.20 -12.89
N LEU A 519 -28.82 -24.22 -12.31
CA LEU A 519 -28.77 -25.59 -12.82
C LEU A 519 -27.32 -26.10 -12.98
N VAL A 520 -26.46 -25.72 -12.03
CA VAL A 520 -25.03 -26.10 -12.00
C VAL A 520 -24.82 -27.15 -10.91
N ASP A 521 -24.08 -28.20 -11.24
CA ASP A 521 -23.65 -29.24 -10.33
C ASP A 521 -22.19 -29.65 -10.61
N ASP A 522 -21.73 -30.76 -10.04
CA ASP A 522 -20.35 -31.23 -10.21
C ASP A 522 -20.07 -31.79 -11.62
N GLU A 523 -21.12 -32.12 -12.37
CA GLU A 523 -21.05 -32.67 -13.73
C GLU A 523 -21.32 -31.61 -14.82
N HIS A 524 -22.12 -30.59 -14.51
CA HIS A 524 -22.60 -29.57 -15.43
C HIS A 524 -22.21 -28.16 -14.96
N GLU A 525 -21.27 -27.53 -15.67
CA GLU A 525 -20.88 -26.14 -15.44
C GLU A 525 -21.83 -25.14 -16.11
N ALA A 526 -21.74 -23.87 -15.68
CA ALA A 526 -22.50 -22.79 -16.30
C ALA A 526 -22.09 -22.56 -17.77
N LEU A 527 -23.07 -22.49 -18.67
CA LEU A 527 -22.83 -22.34 -20.12
C LEU A 527 -22.94 -20.90 -20.63
N SER A 528 -23.51 -19.98 -19.85
CA SER A 528 -23.57 -18.55 -20.21
C SER A 528 -22.56 -17.73 -19.43
N ILE A 529 -22.12 -16.62 -20.02
CA ILE A 529 -21.16 -15.69 -19.39
C ILE A 529 -21.69 -15.17 -18.07
N ALA A 530 -22.96 -14.79 -18.00
CA ALA A 530 -23.57 -14.31 -16.77
C ALA A 530 -23.62 -15.41 -15.69
N GLY A 531 -23.92 -16.66 -16.08
CA GLY A 531 -23.91 -17.80 -15.16
C GLY A 531 -22.51 -18.13 -14.66
N MET A 532 -21.52 -18.16 -15.56
CA MET A 532 -20.14 -18.47 -15.21
C MET A 532 -19.49 -17.34 -14.39
N ASP A 533 -19.81 -16.08 -14.67
CA ASP A 533 -19.44 -14.94 -13.83
C ASP A 533 -20.06 -15.07 -12.44
N ALA A 534 -21.35 -15.39 -12.35
CA ALA A 534 -22.04 -15.61 -11.08
C ALA A 534 -21.38 -16.69 -10.21
N ILE A 535 -21.08 -17.86 -10.78
CA ILE A 535 -20.46 -18.96 -10.04
C ILE A 535 -19.00 -18.66 -9.70
N SER A 536 -18.20 -18.26 -10.70
CA SER A 536 -16.76 -18.08 -10.48
C SER A 536 -16.46 -16.91 -9.54
N SER A 537 -17.21 -15.82 -9.56
CA SER A 537 -17.04 -14.72 -8.60
C SER A 537 -17.51 -15.09 -7.21
N ALA A 538 -18.59 -15.88 -7.08
CA ALA A 538 -19.04 -16.38 -5.78
C ALA A 538 -18.02 -17.35 -5.15
N GLU A 539 -17.47 -18.29 -5.92
CA GLU A 539 -16.43 -19.22 -5.47
C GLU A 539 -15.12 -18.51 -5.11
N MET A 540 -14.75 -17.47 -5.88
CA MET A 540 -13.59 -16.62 -5.58
C MET A 540 -13.83 -15.63 -4.44
N GLN A 541 -15.07 -15.48 -3.97
CA GLN A 541 -15.47 -14.47 -2.99
C GLN A 541 -15.11 -13.04 -3.44
N ASP A 542 -15.26 -12.78 -4.74
CA ASP A 542 -15.15 -11.43 -5.29
C ASP A 542 -16.49 -10.71 -5.05
N TYR A 543 -16.48 -9.61 -4.30
CA TYR A 543 -17.69 -8.89 -3.90
C TYR A 543 -17.77 -7.51 -4.53
N ILE A 544 -18.99 -7.09 -4.90
CA ILE A 544 -19.25 -5.74 -5.41
C ILE A 544 -18.95 -4.72 -4.31
N SER A 545 -19.38 -5.02 -3.09
CA SER A 545 -19.14 -4.18 -1.94
C SER A 545 -19.15 -4.98 -0.65
N ILE A 546 -18.45 -4.49 0.35
CA ILE A 546 -18.49 -5.02 1.72
C ILE A 546 -18.80 -3.90 2.70
N GLY A 547 -19.31 -4.30 3.85
CA GLY A 547 -19.40 -3.43 5.00
C GLY A 547 -18.83 -4.11 6.21
N GLY A 548 -18.02 -3.37 6.97
CA GLY A 548 -17.22 -3.95 8.03
C GLY A 548 -16.64 -2.91 8.96
N THR A 549 -15.83 -3.38 9.90
CA THR A 549 -15.16 -2.54 10.87
C THR A 549 -13.67 -2.45 10.54
N ILE A 550 -13.11 -1.24 10.63
CA ILE A 550 -11.66 -1.02 10.53
C ILE A 550 -11.01 -1.61 11.78
N GLN A 551 -10.20 -2.65 11.61
CA GLN A 551 -9.45 -3.29 12.70
C GLN A 551 -8.09 -2.63 12.90
N GLN A 552 -7.39 -2.31 11.82
CA GLN A 552 -6.09 -1.65 11.86
C GLN A 552 -5.97 -0.62 10.73
N VAL A 553 -5.10 0.36 10.97
CA VAL A 553 -4.75 1.40 10.02
C VAL A 553 -3.25 1.48 9.92
N HIS A 554 -2.80 1.76 8.71
CA HIS A 554 -1.43 1.59 8.28
C HIS A 554 -1.04 2.73 7.34
N LEU A 555 0.16 3.28 7.53
CA LEU A 555 0.72 4.35 6.73
C LEU A 555 1.94 3.85 6.00
N GLU A 556 1.93 4.02 4.69
CA GLU A 556 3.03 3.69 3.79
C GLU A 556 3.36 4.93 2.95
N ALA A 557 4.60 5.04 2.49
CA ALA A 557 4.92 5.97 1.43
C ALA A 557 4.45 5.40 0.09
N LEU A 558 3.79 6.23 -0.72
CA LEU A 558 3.15 5.77 -1.96
C LEU A 558 4.14 5.12 -2.92
N LEU A 559 5.29 5.77 -3.15
CA LEU A 559 6.34 5.25 -4.02
C LEU A 559 6.93 3.95 -3.47
N THR A 560 7.25 3.89 -2.17
CA THR A 560 7.79 2.68 -1.56
C THR A 560 6.86 1.49 -1.75
N ARG A 561 5.54 1.68 -1.62
CA ARG A 561 4.53 0.62 -1.84
C ARG A 561 4.62 0.02 -3.24
N PHE A 562 4.75 0.85 -4.27
CA PHE A 562 4.72 0.40 -5.66
C PHE A 562 6.09 0.00 -6.22
N ILE A 563 7.20 0.46 -5.62
CA ILE A 563 8.55 -0.01 -5.97
C ILE A 563 8.82 -1.39 -5.37
N ALA A 564 8.51 -1.60 -4.09
CA ALA A 564 8.70 -2.89 -3.41
C ALA A 564 7.53 -3.87 -3.61
N PHE A 565 6.75 -3.67 -4.67
CA PHE A 565 5.47 -4.31 -4.91
C PHE A 565 5.67 -5.76 -5.38
N PRO A 566 5.27 -6.79 -4.62
CA PRO A 566 5.42 -8.18 -5.06
C PRO A 566 4.39 -8.52 -6.13
N ASP A 567 4.69 -9.50 -7.00
CA ASP A 567 3.81 -9.88 -8.12
C ASP A 567 2.40 -10.28 -7.65
N ALA A 568 2.29 -11.00 -6.52
CA ALA A 568 1.00 -11.38 -5.94
C ALA A 568 0.13 -10.18 -5.50
N ALA A 569 0.74 -9.02 -5.24
CA ALA A 569 0.01 -7.82 -4.87
C ALA A 569 -0.58 -7.06 -6.06
N ILE A 570 -0.41 -7.55 -7.31
CA ILE A 570 -0.98 -6.90 -8.50
C ILE A 570 -2.48 -6.69 -8.42
N THR A 571 -3.21 -7.45 -7.61
CA THR A 571 -4.63 -7.20 -7.31
C THR A 571 -4.92 -5.77 -6.80
N LEU A 572 -3.92 -5.06 -6.26
CA LEU A 572 -4.06 -3.67 -5.85
C LEU A 572 -4.12 -2.67 -7.01
N VAL A 573 -3.71 -3.07 -8.22
CA VAL A 573 -3.72 -2.25 -9.44
C VAL A 573 -4.45 -3.02 -10.55
N PRO A 574 -5.54 -2.50 -11.12
CA PRO A 574 -6.23 -3.19 -12.20
C PRO A 574 -5.30 -3.49 -13.38
N LEU A 575 -5.43 -4.68 -13.97
CA LEU A 575 -4.68 -5.11 -15.15
C LEU A 575 -4.96 -4.17 -16.32
N GLY A 576 -3.90 -3.73 -16.99
CA GLY A 576 -3.97 -2.69 -18.02
C GLY A 576 -3.98 -1.26 -17.49
N GLY A 577 -3.78 -1.06 -16.18
CA GLY A 577 -3.70 0.24 -15.53
C GLY A 577 -2.39 0.48 -14.76
N LEU A 578 -2.19 1.72 -14.33
CA LEU A 578 -1.11 2.14 -13.44
C LEU A 578 -1.68 2.82 -12.19
N PRO A 579 -1.02 2.68 -11.03
CA PRO A 579 -1.40 3.46 -9.87
C PRO A 579 -1.24 4.95 -10.15
N GLN A 580 -2.19 5.76 -9.69
CA GLN A 580 -2.15 7.21 -9.87
C GLN A 580 -1.97 7.92 -8.53
N GLY A 581 -1.00 8.82 -8.47
CA GLY A 581 -0.84 9.74 -7.35
C GLY A 581 -1.94 10.80 -7.29
N THR A 582 -1.94 11.55 -6.19
CA THR A 582 -2.69 12.80 -6.14
C THR A 582 -2.00 13.83 -7.03
N ALA A 583 -2.76 14.44 -7.94
CA ALA A 583 -2.27 15.49 -8.82
C ALA A 583 -1.68 16.66 -8.02
N ASN A 584 -0.64 17.30 -8.56
CA ASN A 584 0.02 18.49 -7.99
C ASN A 584 0.73 18.28 -6.63
N LEU A 585 0.94 17.04 -6.18
CA LEU A 585 1.74 16.75 -4.99
C LEU A 585 3.11 16.17 -5.37
N ALA A 586 4.15 16.60 -4.67
CA ALA A 586 5.49 16.06 -4.84
C ALA A 586 5.49 14.54 -4.55
N PRO A 587 6.01 13.70 -5.46
CA PRO A 587 5.86 12.24 -5.36
C PRO A 587 6.41 11.65 -4.04
N LEU A 588 7.56 12.16 -3.61
CA LEU A 588 8.25 11.75 -2.38
C LEU A 588 7.46 12.05 -1.10
N GLU A 589 6.54 13.01 -1.16
CA GLU A 589 5.74 13.40 0.00
C GLU A 589 4.43 12.64 0.07
N GLN A 590 4.01 11.94 -0.99
CA GLN A 590 2.70 11.30 -1.05
C GLN A 590 2.62 10.05 -0.18
N THR A 591 1.50 9.93 0.53
CA THR A 591 1.21 8.80 1.42
C THR A 591 0.21 7.84 0.80
N CYS A 592 0.27 6.59 1.23
CA CYS A 592 -0.70 5.54 0.94
C CYS A 592 -1.21 4.97 2.27
N TRP A 593 -2.52 4.95 2.47
CA TRP A 593 -3.15 4.40 3.66
C TRP A 593 -3.70 3.02 3.39
N ARG A 594 -3.35 2.07 4.24
CA ARG A 594 -3.93 0.73 4.23
C ARG A 594 -4.91 0.58 5.39
N LEU A 595 -6.10 0.10 5.08
CA LEU A 595 -7.10 -0.29 6.07
C LEU A 595 -7.17 -1.82 6.13
N ASP A 596 -7.10 -2.38 7.33
CA ASP A 596 -7.39 -3.81 7.53
C ASP A 596 -8.83 -3.91 8.06
N ILE A 597 -9.70 -4.56 7.29
CA ILE A 597 -11.15 -4.57 7.47
C ILE A 597 -11.64 -5.98 7.81
N VAL A 598 -12.46 -6.08 8.86
CA VAL A 598 -13.23 -7.28 9.16
C VAL A 598 -14.66 -7.09 8.66
N PRO A 599 -15.08 -7.82 7.61
CA PRO A 599 -16.42 -7.66 7.04
C PRO A 599 -17.49 -8.23 7.97
N GLN A 600 -18.59 -7.49 8.11
CA GLN A 600 -19.81 -7.92 8.80
C GLN A 600 -20.88 -8.37 7.81
N TRP A 601 -20.85 -7.81 6.60
CA TRP A 601 -21.66 -8.25 5.49
C TRP A 601 -20.91 -8.07 4.17
N ALA A 602 -21.30 -8.84 3.18
CA ALA A 602 -20.78 -8.74 1.82
C ALA A 602 -21.93 -8.80 0.81
N HIS A 603 -21.82 -7.99 -0.24
CA HIS A 603 -22.73 -7.97 -1.36
C HIS A 603 -22.05 -8.58 -2.57
N HIS A 604 -22.43 -9.81 -2.87
CA HIS A 604 -22.18 -10.44 -4.15
C HIS A 604 -23.25 -9.99 -5.15
N ARG A 605 -22.98 -10.07 -6.46
CA ARG A 605 -23.91 -9.62 -7.50
C ARG A 605 -25.30 -10.24 -7.39
N TYR A 606 -25.41 -11.45 -6.87
CA TYR A 606 -26.65 -12.25 -6.85
C TYR A 606 -27.13 -12.65 -5.46
N PHE A 607 -26.45 -12.23 -4.39
CA PHE A 607 -26.86 -12.47 -3.00
C PHE A 607 -26.11 -11.56 -2.03
N THR A 608 -26.57 -11.50 -0.78
CA THR A 608 -25.83 -10.88 0.33
C THR A 608 -25.52 -11.88 1.41
N ILE A 609 -24.35 -11.79 2.02
CA ILE A 609 -23.92 -12.63 3.15
C ILE A 609 -23.81 -11.76 4.40
N HIS A 610 -24.13 -12.34 5.56
CA HIS A 610 -24.02 -11.68 6.85
C HIS A 610 -23.21 -12.51 7.83
N SER A 611 -22.48 -11.85 8.72
CA SER A 611 -21.93 -12.51 9.89
C SER A 611 -23.06 -13.04 10.78
N GLY A 612 -22.91 -14.22 11.39
CA GLY A 612 -23.95 -14.87 12.19
C GLY A 612 -24.46 -14.02 13.38
N ASN A 613 -23.71 -13.00 13.79
CA ASN A 613 -24.05 -12.06 14.85
C ASN A 613 -24.85 -10.84 14.37
N SER A 614 -25.00 -10.65 13.07
CA SER A 614 -25.68 -9.50 12.45
C SER A 614 -26.90 -9.98 11.66
N LYS A 615 -27.93 -10.51 12.32
CA LYS A 615 -29.23 -10.71 11.66
C LYS A 615 -29.89 -9.35 11.42
N PRO A 616 -30.30 -9.01 10.19
CA PRO A 616 -31.12 -7.83 9.96
C PRO A 616 -32.43 -7.96 10.75
N GLN A 617 -32.84 -6.89 11.45
CA GLN A 617 -34.19 -6.85 12.00
C GLN A 617 -35.19 -6.95 10.85
N VAL A 618 -36.04 -7.97 10.89
CA VAL A 618 -37.11 -8.20 9.92
C VAL A 618 -37.95 -6.93 9.85
N ARG A 619 -38.13 -6.41 8.63
CA ARG A 619 -38.99 -5.26 8.32
C ARG A 619 -40.38 -5.56 8.90
N LYS A 620 -40.78 -4.87 9.96
CA LYS A 620 -42.20 -4.79 10.34
C LYS A 620 -42.88 -4.02 9.22
N THR A 621 -43.41 -4.74 8.23
CA THR A 621 -44.35 -4.17 7.28
C THR A 621 -45.48 -3.54 8.09
N ALA A 622 -45.70 -2.24 7.90
CA ALA A 622 -46.85 -1.57 8.45
C ALA A 622 -48.09 -2.32 7.95
N GLN A 623 -48.78 -2.99 8.86
CA GLN A 623 -50.12 -3.51 8.60
C GLN A 623 -50.99 -2.29 8.30
N THR A 624 -51.32 -2.11 7.03
CA THR A 624 -52.45 -1.30 6.60
C THR A 624 -53.71 -1.95 7.15
N SER A 625 -54.12 -1.57 8.36
CA SER A 625 -55.47 -1.83 8.84
C SER A 625 -56.42 -0.98 8.00
N LYS A 626 -56.94 -1.57 6.92
CA LYS A 626 -58.20 -1.13 6.31
C LYS A 626 -59.29 -1.25 7.37
N ALA A 627 -59.58 -0.16 8.07
CA ALA A 627 -60.84 0.01 8.76
C ALA A 627 -61.92 0.26 7.71
N ARG A 628 -62.62 -0.80 7.33
CA ARG A 628 -63.93 -0.71 6.68
C ARG A 628 -64.88 -1.63 7.43
N SER A 629 -65.62 -1.08 8.38
CA SER A 629 -66.85 -1.65 8.89
C SER A 629 -67.76 -0.51 9.33
N GLN A 630 -68.89 -0.43 8.65
CA GLN A 630 -70.03 0.45 8.80
C GLN A 630 -70.68 0.40 10.19
N ARG A 631 -71.19 1.56 10.62
CA ARG A 631 -72.45 1.90 11.34
C ARG A 631 -72.28 3.40 11.67
N GLU A 632 -73.07 4.36 11.19
CA GLU A 632 -74.47 4.40 10.71
C GLU A 632 -74.60 4.98 9.30
#